data_AF-A0A836SVD4-F1
#
_entry.id   AF-A0A836SVD4-F1
#
_cell.length_a   1.000
_cell.length_b   1.000
_cell.length_c   1.000
_cell.angle_alpha   90.00
_cell.angle_beta   90.00
_cell.angle_gamma   90.00
#
_symmetry.space_group_name_H-M   'P 1'
#
loop_
_entity.id
_entity.type
_entity.pdbx_description
1 polymer ?
#
loop_
_entity_poly.entity_id
_entity_poly.type
_entity_poly.pdbx_seq_one_letter_code
_entity_poly.pdbx_strand_id
1 'polypeptide(L)'
;MRIDPRKVIEPVRRDGRILNRLSLPLLEERTGLQVACLPYCYRVLLENVLWCALESDAEADLAPFVERDGRPVPFRPVRILMQDFTGVPCIVDLAALREALSSAGL
;
A
#
# COMPACT_ATOMS: atom_id res chain seq x y z
N MET A 1 12.64 3.83 -11.66
CA MET A 1 12.18 5.24 -11.50
C MET A 1 11.64 5.38 -10.10
N ARG A 2 12.05 6.40 -9.33
CA ARG A 2 11.64 6.56 -7.93
C ARG A 2 10.92 7.88 -7.68
N ILE A 3 9.98 7.89 -6.74
CA ILE A 3 9.26 9.10 -6.33
C ILE A 3 8.97 9.10 -4.83
N ASP A 4 9.11 10.25 -4.18
CA ASP A 4 8.58 10.50 -2.84
C ASP A 4 7.04 10.55 -2.89
N PRO A 5 6.34 9.63 -2.20
CA PRO A 5 4.87 9.58 -2.20
C PRO A 5 4.20 10.88 -1.74
N ARG A 6 4.88 11.69 -0.91
CA ARG A 6 4.32 12.96 -0.41
C ARG A 6 4.09 13.98 -1.52
N LYS A 7 4.83 13.86 -2.63
CA LYS A 7 4.71 14.75 -3.80
C LYS A 7 3.47 14.46 -4.65
N VAL A 8 2.75 13.38 -4.36
CA VAL A 8 1.55 12.95 -5.09
C VAL A 8 0.31 12.88 -4.19
N ILE A 9 0.34 13.52 -3.02
CA ILE A 9 -0.82 13.65 -2.13
C ILE A 9 -1.58 14.94 -2.46
N GLU A 10 -2.90 14.84 -2.60
CA GLU A 10 -3.77 15.99 -2.79
C GLU A 10 -4.98 15.95 -1.83
N PRO A 11 -5.44 17.11 -1.33
CA PRO A 11 -6.64 17.18 -0.52
C PRO A 11 -7.89 16.96 -1.38
N VAL A 12 -8.80 16.08 -0.93
CA VAL A 12 -10.11 15.85 -1.54
C VAL A 12 -11.21 16.18 -0.52
N ARG A 13 -12.21 16.95 -0.96
CA ARG A 13 -13.40 17.21 -0.15
C ARG A 13 -14.44 16.12 -0.37
N ARG A 14 -14.83 15.42 0.70
CA ARG A 14 -15.91 14.42 0.69
C ARG A 14 -16.72 14.57 1.97
N ASP A 15 -18.05 14.63 1.82
CA ASP A 15 -19.02 14.67 2.94
C ASP A 15 -18.69 15.72 4.01
N GLY A 16 -18.31 16.92 3.58
CA GLY A 16 -17.93 18.04 4.47
C GLY A 16 -16.57 17.90 5.15
N ARG A 17 -15.81 16.82 4.88
CA ARG A 17 -14.45 16.59 5.41
C ARG A 17 -13.40 16.78 4.32
N ILE A 18 -12.20 17.20 4.73
CA ILE A 18 -11.01 17.22 3.88
C ILE A 18 -10.21 15.96 4.19
N LEU A 19 -10.00 15.12 3.18
CA LEU A 19 -9.22 13.89 3.25
C LEU A 19 -7.98 14.04 2.37
N ASN A 20 -6.87 13.43 2.76
CA ASN A 20 -5.69 13.34 1.90
C ASN A 20 -5.81 12.10 1.01
N ARG A 21 -5.72 12.29 -0.31
CA ARG A 21 -5.75 11.22 -1.31
C ARG A 21 -4.39 11.10 -1.98
N LEU A 22 -3.93 9.87 -2.15
CA LEU A 22 -2.81 9.58 -3.04
C LEU A 22 -3.30 9.57 -4.49
N SER A 23 -2.79 10.50 -5.30
CA SER A 23 -3.34 10.83 -6.61
C SER A 23 -2.54 10.21 -7.74
N LEU A 24 -3.11 9.22 -8.41
CA LEU A 24 -2.51 8.62 -9.60
C LEU A 24 -2.46 9.56 -10.83
N PRO A 25 -3.44 10.44 -11.07
CA PRO A 25 -3.29 11.49 -12.10
C PRO A 25 -2.12 12.42 -11.82
N LEU A 26 -1.95 12.87 -10.58
CA LEU A 26 -0.81 13.71 -10.19
C LEU A 26 0.51 12.93 -10.34
N LEU A 27 0.52 11.64 -10.01
CA LEU A 27 1.68 10.77 -10.25
C LEU A 27 2.07 10.73 -11.73
N GLU A 28 1.09 10.57 -12.63
CA GLU A 28 1.30 10.58 -14.08
C GLU A 28 1.89 11.91 -14.55
N GLU A 29 1.37 13.05 -14.08
CA GLU A 29 1.93 14.39 -14.37
C GLU A 29 3.37 14.55 -13.88
N ARG A 30 3.70 14.00 -12.71
CA ARG A 30 5.03 14.16 -12.08
C ARG A 30 6.09 13.23 -12.64
N THR A 31 5.70 12.10 -13.21
CA THR A 31 6.63 11.04 -13.61
C THR A 31 6.59 10.71 -15.10
N GLY A 32 5.55 11.13 -15.81
CA GLY A 32 5.30 10.73 -17.20
C GLY A 32 4.85 9.26 -17.34
N LEU A 33 4.61 8.56 -16.23
CA LEU A 33 4.06 7.20 -16.27
C LEU A 33 2.64 7.24 -16.84
N GLN A 34 2.40 6.48 -17.92
CA GLN A 34 1.07 6.36 -18.53
C GLN A 34 0.14 5.49 -17.68
N VAL A 35 -0.30 6.01 -16.53
CA VAL A 35 -1.16 5.28 -15.58
C VAL A 35 -2.48 4.86 -16.25
N ALA A 36 -3.02 5.71 -17.12
CA ALA A 36 -4.24 5.42 -17.88
C ALA A 36 -4.13 4.14 -18.73
N CYS A 37 -2.93 3.78 -19.19
CA CYS A 37 -2.66 2.57 -19.99
C CYS A 37 -2.50 1.31 -19.13
N LEU A 38 -2.42 1.44 -17.80
CA LEU A 38 -2.27 0.29 -16.91
C LEU A 38 -3.62 -0.43 -16.70
N PRO A 39 -3.62 -1.78 -16.67
CA PRO A 39 -4.76 -2.55 -16.21
C PRO A 39 -5.24 -2.05 -14.84
N TYR A 40 -6.54 -2.11 -14.59
CA TYR A 40 -7.11 -1.55 -13.36
C TYR A 40 -6.50 -2.17 -12.09
N CYS A 41 -6.22 -3.48 -12.09
CA CYS A 41 -5.53 -4.15 -10.99
C CYS A 41 -4.11 -3.60 -10.74
N TYR A 42 -3.37 -3.22 -11.80
CA TYR A 42 -2.05 -2.60 -11.66
C TYR A 42 -2.15 -1.20 -11.05
N ARG A 43 -3.21 -0.45 -11.34
CA ARG A 43 -3.45 0.87 -10.72
C ARG A 43 -3.68 0.75 -9.22
N VAL A 44 -4.40 -0.28 -8.77
CA VAL A 44 -4.58 -0.59 -7.34
C VAL A 44 -3.25 -0.97 -6.68
N LEU A 45 -2.45 -1.83 -7.32
CA LEU A 45 -1.13 -2.21 -6.79
C LEU A 45 -0.16 -1.03 -6.75
N LEU A 46 -0.19 -0.16 -7.77
CA LEU A 46 0.63 1.04 -7.85
C LEU A 46 0.33 2.00 -6.70
N GLU A 47 -0.95 2.27 -6.44
CA GLU A 47 -1.37 3.07 -5.28
C GLU A 47 -0.86 2.43 -3.97
N ASN A 48 -0.96 1.10 -3.86
CA ASN A 48 -0.55 0.39 -2.67
C ASN A 48 0.97 0.49 -2.40
N VAL A 49 1.79 0.38 -3.45
CA VAL A 49 3.25 0.57 -3.35
C VAL A 49 3.59 1.97 -2.85
N LEU A 50 2.86 2.99 -3.32
CA LEU A 50 3.06 4.37 -2.86
C LEU A 50 2.69 4.54 -1.38
N TRP A 51 1.63 3.87 -0.91
CA TRP A 51 1.28 3.84 0.52
C TRP A 51 2.32 3.12 1.38
N CYS A 52 2.82 1.96 0.95
CA CYS A 52 3.87 1.23 1.67
C CYS A 52 5.15 2.05 1.82
N ALA A 53 5.54 2.76 0.74
CA ALA A 53 6.70 3.65 0.76
C ALA A 53 6.49 4.84 1.71
N LEU A 54 5.30 5.45 1.71
CA LEU A 54 4.98 6.58 2.59
C LEU A 54 5.07 6.20 4.07
N GLU A 55 4.52 5.06 4.45
CA GLU A 55 4.53 4.54 5.83
C GLU A 55 5.95 4.18 6.30
N SER A 56 6.80 3.75 5.37
CA SER A 56 8.18 3.36 5.63
C SER A 56 9.16 4.53 5.50
N ASP A 57 8.66 5.76 5.33
CA ASP A 57 9.44 6.98 5.06
C ASP A 57 10.48 6.82 3.93
N ALA A 58 10.08 6.15 2.84
CA ALA A 58 10.93 5.80 1.71
C ALA A 58 10.37 6.34 0.38
N GLU A 59 11.22 6.35 -0.65
CA GLU A 59 10.76 6.56 -2.03
C GLU A 59 10.13 5.29 -2.59
N ALA A 60 9.05 5.45 -3.35
CA ALA A 60 8.42 4.34 -4.07
C ALA A 60 9.19 4.01 -5.36
N ASP A 61 9.47 2.73 -5.60
CA ASP A 61 10.01 2.25 -6.86
C ASP A 61 8.88 1.92 -7.85
N LEU A 62 8.89 2.61 -8.99
CA LEU A 62 7.91 2.50 -10.05
C LEU A 62 8.39 1.64 -11.22
N ALA A 63 9.66 1.20 -11.20
CA ALA A 63 10.21 0.32 -12.24
C ALA A 63 9.34 -0.93 -12.53
N PRO A 64 8.77 -1.64 -11.53
CA PRO A 64 7.92 -2.81 -11.78
C PRO A 64 6.71 -2.51 -12.69
N PHE A 65 6.18 -1.28 -12.64
CA PHE A 65 4.99 -0.88 -13.41
C PHE A 65 5.31 -0.39 -14.82
N VAL A 66 6.58 -0.02 -15.07
CA VAL A 66 7.09 0.36 -16.39
C VAL A 66 7.61 -0.86 -17.14
N GLU A 67 8.50 -1.61 -16.50
CA GLU A 67 9.22 -2.73 -17.11
C GLU A 67 8.35 -3.99 -17.18
N ARG A 68 7.39 -4.13 -16.24
CA ARG A 68 6.44 -5.25 -16.18
C ARG A 68 7.12 -6.62 -16.21
N ASP A 69 8.28 -6.71 -15.58
CA ASP A 69 9.17 -7.87 -15.58
C ASP A 69 8.81 -8.92 -14.52
N GLY A 70 7.73 -8.70 -13.76
CA GLY A 70 7.23 -9.65 -12.78
C GLY A 70 7.99 -9.66 -11.45
N ARG A 71 8.87 -8.69 -11.20
CA ARG A 71 9.54 -8.58 -9.89
C ARG A 71 8.53 -8.35 -8.75
N PRO A 72 8.79 -8.85 -7.54
CA PRO A 72 7.92 -8.63 -6.40
C PRO A 72 7.75 -7.14 -6.07
N VAL A 73 6.56 -6.77 -5.63
CA VAL A 73 6.24 -5.43 -5.12
C VAL A 73 5.69 -5.54 -3.70
N PRO A 74 5.92 -4.55 -2.82
CA PRO A 74 5.28 -4.54 -1.52
C PRO A 74 3.76 -4.43 -1.68
N PHE A 75 3.03 -5.19 -0.87
CA PHE A 75 1.58 -5.16 -0.85
C PHE A 75 1.04 -5.18 0.57
N ARG A 76 0.25 -4.18 0.93
CA ARG A 76 -0.44 -4.05 2.21
C ARG A 76 -1.94 -3.95 1.99
N PRO A 77 -2.70 -5.05 2.12
CA PRO A 77 -4.16 -4.99 1.94
C PRO A 77 -4.81 -4.12 3.03
N VAL A 78 -5.91 -3.44 2.68
CA VAL A 78 -6.65 -2.58 3.62
C VAL A 78 -7.39 -3.39 4.70
N ARG A 79 -7.72 -4.65 4.41
CA ARG A 79 -8.43 -5.56 5.31
C ARG A 79 -8.14 -7.00 4.95
N ILE A 80 -8.25 -7.88 5.94
CA ILE A 80 -8.15 -9.33 5.80
C ILE A 80 -9.52 -9.90 6.17
N LEU A 81 -10.09 -10.73 5.30
CA LEU A 81 -11.29 -11.51 5.59
C LEU A 81 -10.83 -12.94 5.90
N MET A 82 -11.17 -13.45 7.09
CA MET A 82 -10.84 -14.82 7.50
C MET A 82 -12.10 -15.69 7.47
N GLN A 83 -11.97 -16.90 6.94
CA GLN A 83 -13.02 -17.93 7.05
C GLN A 83 -12.90 -18.66 8.39
N ASP A 84 -14.03 -19.17 8.89
CA ASP A 84 -14.21 -19.72 10.24
C ASP A 84 -13.09 -20.67 10.70
N PHE A 85 -12.70 -21.67 9.89
CA PHE A 85 -11.66 -22.63 10.29
C PHE A 85 -10.24 -22.21 9.90
N THR A 86 -10.07 -21.43 8.84
CA THR A 86 -8.73 -21.00 8.39
C THR A 86 -8.20 -19.82 9.21
N GLY A 87 -9.08 -19.12 9.93
CA GLY A 87 -8.70 -18.04 10.85
C GLY A 87 -8.18 -18.53 12.20
N VAL A 88 -8.53 -19.77 12.62
CA VAL A 88 -8.16 -20.30 13.94
C VAL A 88 -6.64 -20.34 14.14
N PRO A 89 -5.81 -20.86 13.21
CA PRO A 89 -4.36 -20.85 13.39
C PRO A 89 -3.79 -19.44 13.56
N CYS A 90 -4.28 -18.45 12.78
CA CYS A 90 -3.82 -17.07 12.87
C CYS A 90 -4.15 -16.42 14.22
N ILE A 91 -5.33 -16.71 14.79
CA ILE A 91 -5.71 -16.20 16.11
C ILE A 91 -4.89 -16.87 17.22
N VAL A 92 -4.58 -18.17 17.08
CA VAL A 92 -3.71 -18.89 18.02
C VAL A 92 -2.30 -18.32 17.99
N ASP A 93 -1.74 -18.05 16.81
CA ASP A 93 -0.43 -17.40 16.69
C ASP A 93 -0.41 -16.01 17.36
N LEU A 94 -1.47 -15.21 17.16
CA LEU A 94 -1.58 -13.91 17.81
C LEU A 94 -1.66 -14.02 19.34
N ALA A 95 -2.34 -15.04 19.86
CA ALA A 95 -2.39 -15.32 21.29
C ALA A 95 -1.01 -15.73 21.84
N ALA A 96 -0.28 -16.59 21.13
CA ALA A 96 1.07 -16.99 21.49
C ALA A 96 2.06 -15.82 21.47
N LEU A 97 1.99 -14.95 20.46
CA LEU A 97 2.79 -13.73 20.39
C LEU A 97 2.50 -12.80 21.59
N ARG A 98 1.23 -12.69 22.00
CA ARG A 98 0.85 -11.90 23.18
C ARG A 98 1.45 -12.47 24.48
N GLU A 99 1.41 -13.79 24.66
CA GLU A 99 2.03 -14.45 25.81
C GLU A 99 3.56 -14.28 25.83
N ALA A 100 4.20 -14.39 24.67
CA ALA A 100 5.64 -14.19 24.51
C ALA A 100 6.07 -12.75 24.87
N LEU A 101 5.33 -11.74 24.41
CA LEU A 101 5.60 -10.34 24.75
C LEU A 101 5.43 -10.07 26.25
N SER A 102 4.35 -10.58 26.85
CA SER A 102 4.12 -10.44 28.29
C SER A 102 5.23 -11.11 29.11
N SER A 103 5.71 -12.28 28.68
CA SER A 103 6.82 -12.99 29.33
C SER A 103 8.16 -12.25 29.18
N ALA A 104 8.33 -11.48 28.09
CA ALA A 104 9.46 -10.59 27.86
C ALA A 104 9.36 -9.26 28.65
N GLY A 105 8.27 -9.03 29.39
CA GLY A 105 8.03 -7.80 30.14
C GLY A 105 7.62 -6.60 29.29
N LEU A 106 7.07 -6.86 28.09
CA LEU A 106 6.51 -5.86 27.18
C LEU A 106 4.97 -5.80 27.29
#